data_AF-A0A5F8GT85-F1
#
_entry.id   AF-A0A5F8GT85-F1
#
_cell.length_a   1.000
_cell.length_b   1.000
_cell.length_c   1.000
_cell.angle_alpha   90.00
_cell.angle_beta   90.00
_cell.angle_gamma   90.00
#
_symmetry.space_group_name_H-M   'P 1'
#
loop_
_entity.id
_entity.type
_entity.pdbx_description
1 polymer ?
#
loop_
_entity_poly.entity_id
_entity_poly.type
_entity_poly.pdbx_seq_one_letter_code
_entity_poly.pdbx_strand_id
1 'polypeptide(L)'
;QCSNWGSLCGSVCGWGEGSVWEGSVCGWGEGYVCGWGEGYVCGWGEGSVCGWGEGSVCGWGEGSVCGWGEGSVCGWGEGSVCGWGEGSVCGWGEGSVCGWRQGSVCGWGEGSVCAWGEGSVCAWGEGSVCAWGEGSVCAWGECYVCGWGEGSVCGWGEGSVCGWGEGSVCGWGEGSVCAWGKGSVCGWGQT
;
A
#
# COMPACT_ATOMS: atom_id res chain seq x y z
N GLN A 1 17.06 23.41 -21.50
CA GLN A 1 17.83 22.16 -21.62
C GLN A 1 18.23 21.77 -20.22
N CYS A 2 17.53 20.82 -19.60
CA CYS A 2 17.92 20.27 -18.31
C CYS A 2 18.80 19.05 -18.59
N SER A 3 20.11 19.20 -18.45
CA SER A 3 21.06 18.12 -18.67
C SER A 3 22.14 18.24 -17.58
N ASN A 4 22.34 17.14 -16.85
CA ASN A 4 23.22 16.93 -15.70
C ASN A 4 22.61 17.28 -14.32
N TRP A 5 22.10 16.26 -13.62
CA TRP A 5 21.78 16.36 -12.19
C TRP A 5 22.58 15.31 -11.43
N GLY A 6 23.75 15.71 -10.95
CA GLY A 6 24.49 15.01 -9.90
C GLY A 6 24.21 15.67 -8.56
N SER A 7 23.89 14.85 -7.56
CA SER A 7 23.86 15.12 -6.11
C SER A 7 23.63 16.58 -5.68
N LEU A 8 22.36 16.98 -5.55
CA LEU A 8 21.98 18.25 -4.96
C LEU A 8 21.19 18.04 -3.66
N CYS A 9 21.44 18.91 -2.68
CA CYS A 9 20.48 19.21 -1.60
C CYS A 9 19.56 20.32 -2.10
N GLY A 10 18.23 20.17 -2.00
CA GLY A 10 17.25 21.18 -2.39
C GLY A 10 16.06 20.64 -3.19
N SER A 11 15.31 21.54 -3.84
CA SER A 11 14.16 21.18 -4.66
C SER A 11 14.53 21.06 -6.14
N VAL A 12 14.34 19.89 -6.76
CA VAL A 12 14.61 19.63 -8.18
C VAL A 12 13.34 19.18 -8.88
N CYS A 13 12.98 19.82 -9.99
CA CYS A 13 11.81 19.47 -10.79
C CYS A 13 12.14 19.44 -12.29
N GLY A 14 11.71 18.41 -13.01
CA GLY A 14 12.05 18.27 -14.43
C GLY A 14 11.29 17.17 -15.18
N TRP A 15 11.57 17.05 -16.48
CA TRP A 15 11.07 15.96 -17.32
C TRP A 15 12.08 14.81 -17.37
N GLY A 16 11.58 13.57 -17.29
CA GLY A 16 12.40 12.37 -17.30
C GLY A 16 13.00 12.03 -15.94
N GLU A 17 14.20 11.45 -15.95
CA GLU A 17 14.86 10.91 -14.76
C GLU A 17 15.39 12.00 -13.81
N GLY A 18 15.30 11.78 -12.50
CA GLY A 18 15.80 12.71 -11.48
C GLY A 18 16.20 12.01 -10.18
N SER A 19 17.28 12.47 -9.53
CA SER A 19 17.64 12.01 -8.18
C SER A 19 18.16 13.11 -7.25
N VAL A 20 17.82 13.03 -5.95
CA VAL A 20 18.18 14.00 -4.89
C VAL A 20 18.61 13.27 -3.61
N TRP A 21 19.53 13.86 -2.83
CA TRP A 21 20.02 13.29 -1.56
C TRP A 21 19.35 13.81 -0.29
N GLU A 22 18.84 15.05 -0.33
CA GLU A 22 18.05 15.70 0.71
C GLU A 22 17.15 16.75 0.04
N GLY A 23 15.88 16.82 0.42
CA GLY A 23 14.93 17.79 -0.11
C GLY A 23 13.87 17.17 -1.04
N SER A 24 13.35 17.95 -1.98
CA SER A 24 12.19 17.53 -2.78
C SER A 24 12.56 17.28 -4.23
N VAL A 25 12.19 16.14 -4.79
CA VAL A 25 12.38 15.83 -6.21
C VAL A 25 11.04 15.56 -6.89
N CYS A 26 10.86 16.14 -8.08
CA CYS A 26 9.63 15.99 -8.84
C CYS A 26 9.91 15.73 -10.33
N GLY A 27 9.32 14.69 -10.91
CA GLY A 27 9.57 14.26 -12.30
C GLY A 27 8.30 14.08 -13.12
N TRP A 28 8.31 14.49 -14.39
CA TRP A 28 7.20 14.28 -15.33
C TRP A 28 7.62 13.46 -16.56
N GLY A 29 6.69 12.65 -17.09
CA GLY A 29 6.86 11.83 -18.28
C GLY A 29 7.35 10.43 -17.96
N GLU A 30 7.99 9.80 -18.93
CA GLU A 30 8.58 8.47 -18.79
C GLU A 30 9.91 8.53 -18.01
N GLY A 31 10.09 7.70 -16.98
CA GLY A 31 11.39 7.52 -16.33
C GLY A 31 11.39 7.20 -14.83
N TYR A 32 12.52 7.46 -14.17
CA TYR A 32 12.76 7.11 -12.78
C TYR A 32 13.02 8.34 -11.91
N VAL A 33 12.31 8.47 -10.79
CA VAL A 33 12.49 9.57 -9.82
C VAL A 33 12.90 8.98 -8.47
N CYS A 34 14.08 9.36 -7.97
CA CYS A 34 14.65 8.79 -6.75
C CYS A 34 15.02 9.87 -5.72
N GLY A 35 14.64 9.73 -4.46
CA GLY A 35 15.08 10.64 -3.39
C GLY A 35 15.66 9.89 -2.21
N TRP A 36 16.67 10.47 -1.56
CA TRP A 36 17.24 9.96 -0.31
C TRP A 36 17.09 11.00 0.81
N GLY A 37 17.29 10.57 2.05
CA GLY A 37 17.29 11.42 3.23
C GLY A 37 15.89 11.89 3.62
N GLU A 38 15.82 13.09 4.20
CA GLU A 38 14.56 13.74 4.53
C GLU A 38 13.99 14.45 3.30
N GLY A 39 12.73 14.17 2.92
CA GLY A 39 12.18 14.82 1.73
C GLY A 39 10.86 14.36 1.14
N TYR A 40 10.57 14.88 -0.05
CA TYR A 40 9.37 14.56 -0.83
C TYR A 40 9.77 14.13 -2.24
N VAL A 41 9.35 12.94 -2.66
CA VAL A 41 9.64 12.38 -4.00
C VAL A 41 8.32 12.24 -4.75
N CYS A 42 8.16 12.95 -5.87
CA CYS A 42 6.94 12.92 -6.66
C CYS A 42 7.24 12.57 -8.13
N GLY A 43 6.44 11.69 -8.75
CA GLY A 43 6.55 11.39 -10.18
C GLY A 43 5.19 11.33 -10.87
N TRP A 44 5.10 11.85 -12.09
CA TRP A 44 3.90 11.80 -12.92
C TRP A 44 4.22 11.23 -14.30
N GLY A 45 3.47 10.23 -14.74
CA GLY A 45 3.66 9.56 -16.04
C GLY A 45 3.88 8.07 -15.86
N GLU A 46 4.60 7.47 -16.81
CA GLU A 46 4.95 6.06 -16.77
C GLU A 46 6.34 5.90 -16.14
N GLY A 47 6.51 5.03 -15.14
CA GLY A 47 7.86 4.80 -14.60
C GLY A 47 7.93 4.34 -13.16
N SER A 48 9.01 4.69 -12.46
CA SER A 48 9.14 4.35 -11.04
C SER A 48 9.58 5.51 -10.16
N VAL A 49 8.96 5.62 -9.00
CA VAL A 49 9.23 6.65 -7.99
C VAL A 49 9.72 5.96 -6.72
N CYS A 50 10.93 6.28 -6.27
CA CYS A 50 11.58 5.63 -5.14
C CYS A 50 12.06 6.66 -4.11
N GLY A 51 11.82 6.42 -2.82
CA GLY A 51 12.32 7.27 -1.73
C GLY A 51 12.94 6.46 -0.59
N TRP A 52 14.07 6.92 -0.06
CA TRP A 52 14.76 6.31 1.07
C TRP A 52 15.00 7.33 2.18
N GLY A 53 14.56 7.05 3.40
CA GLY A 53 14.71 7.94 4.57
C GLY A 53 13.36 8.34 5.13
N GLU A 54 13.27 9.56 5.66
CA GLU A 54 12.04 10.09 6.25
C GLU A 54 11.32 10.98 5.24
N GLY A 55 10.02 10.78 5.02
CA GLY A 55 9.26 11.71 4.17
C GLY A 55 8.06 11.12 3.43
N SER A 56 7.81 11.61 2.21
CA SER A 56 6.72 11.06 1.40
C SER A 56 7.10 10.81 -0.05
N VAL A 57 6.62 9.68 -0.59
CA VAL A 57 6.84 9.23 -1.95
C VAL A 57 5.48 9.12 -2.64
N CYS A 58 5.30 9.84 -3.73
CA CYS A 58 4.04 9.91 -4.46
C CYS A 58 4.25 9.64 -5.96
N GLY A 59 3.46 8.76 -6.56
CA GLY A 59 3.46 8.51 -8.00
C GLY A 59 2.07 8.60 -8.62
N TRP A 60 1.97 9.20 -9.80
CA TRP A 60 0.73 9.30 -10.58
C TRP A 60 0.96 8.77 -11.99
N GLY A 61 0.13 7.83 -12.44
CA GLY A 61 0.21 7.22 -13.77
C GLY A 61 0.47 5.73 -13.68
N GLU A 62 1.23 5.20 -14.63
CA GLU A 62 1.54 3.77 -14.71
C GLU A 62 2.91 3.49 -14.09
N GLY A 63 3.00 2.46 -13.23
CA GLY A 63 4.28 1.92 -12.79
C GLY A 63 4.40 1.71 -11.29
N SER A 64 5.60 1.95 -10.72
CA SER A 64 5.93 1.50 -9.36
C SER A 64 6.31 2.65 -8.42
N VAL A 65 5.71 2.68 -7.23
CA VAL A 65 6.03 3.65 -6.17
C VAL A 65 6.58 2.89 -4.96
N CYS A 66 7.81 3.18 -4.56
CA CYS A 66 8.49 2.48 -3.48
C CYS A 66 9.04 3.47 -2.44
N GLY A 67 8.78 3.22 -1.15
CA GLY A 67 9.37 3.96 -0.04
C GLY A 67 10.07 3.05 0.96
N TRP A 68 11.21 3.49 1.49
CA TRP A 68 11.96 2.82 2.54
C TRP A 68 12.28 3.81 3.66
N GLY A 69 11.94 3.47 4.91
CA GLY A 69 12.16 4.32 6.08
C GLY A 69 10.83 4.75 6.71
N GLU A 70 10.77 5.98 7.19
CA GLU A 70 9.59 6.50 7.89
C GLU A 70 8.77 7.42 6.97
N GLY A 71 7.46 7.24 6.93
CA GLY A 71 6.54 8.18 6.30
C GLY A 71 5.51 7.57 5.36
N SER A 72 5.15 8.30 4.31
CA SER A 72 3.98 7.97 3.47
C SER A 72 4.33 7.61 2.04
N VAL A 73 3.81 6.50 1.53
CA VAL A 73 3.96 6.07 0.14
C VAL A 73 2.59 6.02 -0.53
N CYS A 74 2.39 6.78 -1.59
CA CYS A 74 1.12 6.92 -2.28
C CYS A 74 1.26 6.70 -3.78
N GLY A 75 0.41 5.87 -4.38
CA GLY A 75 0.35 5.69 -5.84
C GLY A 75 -1.06 5.85 -6.39
N TRP A 76 -1.19 6.54 -7.51
CA TRP A 76 -2.45 6.71 -8.23
C TRP A 76 -2.30 6.26 -9.69
N GLY A 77 -3.17 5.37 -10.14
CA GLY A 77 -3.16 4.82 -11.50
C GLY A 77 -2.92 3.31 -11.49
N GLU A 78 -2.22 2.81 -12.50
CA GLU A 78 -1.96 1.39 -12.67
C GLU A 78 -0.57 1.02 -12.15
N GLY A 79 -0.47 -0.03 -11.34
CA GLY A 79 0.81 -0.63 -10.97
C GLY A 79 1.00 -0.95 -9.49
N SER A 80 2.19 -0.75 -8.95
CA SER A 80 2.59 -1.28 -7.63
C SER A 80 3.00 -0.20 -6.65
N VAL A 81 2.48 -0.22 -5.43
CA VAL A 81 2.85 0.68 -4.34
C VAL A 81 3.43 -0.15 -3.19
N CYS A 82 4.68 0.11 -2.81
CA CYS A 82 5.40 -0.64 -1.78
C CYS A 82 5.99 0.29 -0.72
N GLY A 83 5.74 0.04 0.56
CA GLY A 83 6.38 0.74 1.67
C GLY A 83 7.09 -0.22 2.63
N TRP A 84 8.31 0.12 3.02
CA TRP A 84 9.13 -0.62 3.97
C TRP A 84 9.52 0.27 5.14
N GLY A 85 9.06 -0.04 6.34
CA GLY A 85 9.38 0.75 7.54
C GLY A 85 8.13 1.17 8.30
N GLU A 86 8.17 2.37 8.87
CA GLU A 86 7.06 2.90 9.67
C GLU A 86 6.26 3.90 8.83
N GLY A 87 4.93 3.77 8.81
CA GLY A 87 4.06 4.82 8.28
C GLY A 87 2.85 4.34 7.50
N SER A 88 2.58 4.92 6.32
CA SER A 88 1.34 4.66 5.58
C SER A 88 1.62 4.36 4.12
N VAL A 89 0.96 3.33 3.58
CA VAL A 89 1.05 2.93 2.18
C VAL A 89 -0.35 2.95 1.58
N CYS A 90 -0.56 3.75 0.54
CA CYS A 90 -1.86 3.93 -0.09
C CYS A 90 -1.77 3.77 -1.61
N GLY A 91 -2.65 2.96 -2.21
CA GLY A 91 -2.76 2.83 -3.66
C GLY A 91 -4.18 3.06 -4.15
N TRP A 92 -4.34 3.82 -5.23
CA TRP A 92 -5.61 4.08 -5.90
C TRP A 92 -5.53 3.70 -7.37
N GLY A 93 -6.44 2.84 -7.84
CA GLY A 93 -6.49 2.36 -9.22
C GLY A 93 -6.30 0.85 -9.29
N GLU A 94 -5.68 0.37 -10.36
CA GLU A 94 -5.46 -1.05 -10.59
C GLU A 94 -4.06 -1.47 -10.15
N GLY A 95 -3.94 -2.55 -9.37
CA GLY A 95 -2.66 -3.21 -9.12
C GLY A 95 -2.42 -3.63 -7.68
N SER A 96 -1.20 -3.47 -7.17
CA SER A 96 -0.77 -4.09 -5.90
C SER A 96 -0.29 -3.06 -4.89
N VAL A 97 -0.76 -3.16 -3.65
CA VAL A 97 -0.33 -2.32 -2.52
C VAL A 97 0.30 -3.22 -1.46
N CYS A 98 1.55 -2.97 -1.09
CA CYS A 98 2.30 -3.78 -0.12
C CYS A 98 2.94 -2.91 0.97
N GLY A 99 2.71 -3.24 2.24
CA GLY A 99 3.38 -2.61 3.38
C GLY A 99 4.13 -3.61 4.26
N TRP A 100 5.27 -3.18 4.82
CA TRP A 100 6.13 -4.00 5.66
C TRP A 100 6.56 -3.26 6.92
N ARG A 101 6.54 -3.96 8.06
CA ARG A 101 6.86 -3.55 9.44
C ARG A 101 5.72 -2.93 10.22
N GLN A 102 5.53 -1.61 10.21
CA GLN A 102 4.55 -0.97 11.09
C GLN A 102 3.79 0.12 10.34
N GLY A 103 2.46 0.08 10.38
CA GLY A 103 1.69 1.13 9.74
C GLY A 103 0.32 0.79 9.22
N SER A 104 -0.20 1.69 8.38
CA SER A 104 -1.48 1.52 7.71
C SER A 104 -1.27 1.24 6.22
N VAL A 105 -1.92 0.20 5.70
CA VAL A 105 -1.91 -0.15 4.27
C VAL A 105 -3.32 -0.04 3.73
N CYS A 106 -3.53 0.79 2.72
CA CYS A 106 -4.84 1.04 2.13
C CYS A 106 -4.81 0.86 0.61
N GLY A 107 -5.77 0.13 0.05
CA GLY A 107 -5.96 0.00 -1.40
C GLY A 107 -7.37 0.40 -1.82
N TRP A 108 -7.50 1.10 -2.94
CA TRP A 108 -8.77 1.45 -3.56
C TRP A 108 -8.74 1.10 -5.05
N GLY A 109 -9.70 0.31 -5.51
CA GLY A 109 -9.81 -0.13 -6.90
C GLY A 109 -9.66 -1.65 -7.03
N GLU A 110 -9.07 -2.09 -8.13
CA GLU A 110 -8.92 -3.51 -8.43
C GLU A 110 -7.50 -3.98 -8.09
N GLY A 111 -7.39 -5.11 -7.39
CA GLY A 111 -6.12 -5.82 -7.24
C GLY A 111 -5.83 -6.33 -5.83
N SER A 112 -4.58 -6.26 -5.40
CA SER A 112 -4.11 -6.98 -4.21
C SER A 112 -3.51 -6.05 -3.16
N VAL A 113 -3.97 -6.18 -1.92
CA VAL A 113 -3.43 -5.44 -0.76
C VAL A 113 -2.77 -6.44 0.20
N CYS A 114 -1.45 -6.32 0.39
CA CYS A 114 -0.69 -7.16 1.29
C CYS A 114 -0.02 -6.34 2.39
N ALA A 115 -0.03 -6.83 3.64
CA ALA A 115 0.75 -6.24 4.71
C ALA A 115 1.45 -7.28 5.58
N TRP A 116 2.64 -6.91 6.07
CA TRP A 116 3.44 -7.70 6.98
C TRP A 116 3.88 -6.87 8.18
N GLY A 117 3.63 -7.36 9.39
CA GLY A 117 3.97 -6.72 10.65
C GLY A 117 2.75 -6.18 11.38
N GLU A 118 2.90 -5.04 12.04
CA GLU A 118 1.90 -4.45 12.92
C GLU A 118 1.09 -3.35 12.22
N GLY A 119 -0.23 -3.34 12.38
CA GLY A 119 -1.06 -2.17 12.07
C GLY A 119 -2.39 -2.49 11.38
N SER A 120 -2.82 -1.63 10.47
CA SER A 120 -4.18 -1.68 9.90
C SER A 120 -4.14 -1.85 8.39
N VAL A 121 -4.89 -2.81 7.85
CA VAL A 121 -5.05 -3.03 6.42
C VAL A 121 -6.49 -2.76 6.02
N CYS A 122 -6.70 -1.87 5.06
CA CYS A 122 -8.01 -1.56 4.51
C CYS A 122 -8.00 -1.70 2.99
N ALA A 123 -9.04 -2.30 2.40
CA ALA A 123 -9.20 -2.32 0.95
C ALA A 123 -10.63 -2.04 0.53
N TRP A 124 -10.80 -1.31 -0.57
CA TRP A 124 -12.09 -1.04 -1.20
C TRP A 124 -12.04 -1.37 -2.68
N GLY A 125 -12.95 -2.21 -3.15
CA GLY A 125 -13.07 -2.60 -4.55
C GLY A 125 -13.01 -4.11 -4.73
N GLU A 126 -12.29 -4.56 -5.75
CA GLU A 126 -12.25 -5.96 -6.14
C GLU A 126 -10.85 -6.54 -5.96
N GLY A 127 -10.76 -7.79 -5.50
CA GLY A 127 -9.52 -8.56 -5.51
C GLY A 127 -9.19 -9.25 -4.18
N SER A 128 -7.98 -9.06 -3.66
CA SER A 128 -7.51 -9.83 -2.50
C SER A 128 -6.80 -8.98 -1.45
N VAL A 129 -7.02 -9.32 -0.18
CA VAL A 129 -6.41 -8.66 0.97
C VAL A 129 -5.76 -9.70 1.85
N CYS A 130 -4.45 -9.60 2.07
CA CYS A 130 -3.69 -10.51 2.91
C CYS A 130 -2.90 -9.73 3.96
N ALA A 131 -3.04 -10.07 5.24
CA ALA A 131 -2.22 -9.45 6.29
C ALA A 131 -1.59 -10.50 7.20
N TRP A 132 -0.32 -10.29 7.55
CA TRP A 132 0.45 -11.15 8.43
C TRP A 132 1.02 -10.34 9.59
N GLY A 133 0.69 -10.70 10.83
CA GLY A 133 1.19 -10.05 12.04
C GLY A 133 0.05 -9.62 12.96
N GLU A 134 0.21 -8.49 13.64
CA GLU A 134 -0.76 -8.00 14.62
C GLU A 134 -1.53 -6.82 14.03
N GLY A 135 -2.87 -6.86 14.05
CA GLY A 135 -3.61 -5.79 13.41
C GLY A 135 -5.08 -5.99 13.10
N SER A 136 -5.64 -5.02 12.40
CA SER A 136 -7.00 -5.09 11.88
C SER A 136 -6.99 -5.08 10.36
N VAL A 137 -7.67 -6.04 9.73
CA VAL A 137 -7.89 -6.15 8.29
C VAL A 137 -9.36 -5.91 8.01
N CYS A 138 -9.66 -4.97 7.13
CA CYS A 138 -11.01 -4.65 6.69
C CYS A 138 -11.06 -4.57 5.16
N ALA A 139 -11.99 -5.27 4.51
CA ALA A 139 -12.18 -5.14 3.06
C ALA A 139 -13.65 -4.91 2.71
N TRP A 140 -13.90 -4.05 1.72
CA TRP A 140 -15.22 -3.74 1.19
C TRP A 140 -15.27 -3.97 -0.32
N GLY A 141 -16.28 -4.69 -0.80
CA GLY A 141 -16.48 -5.00 -2.22
C GLY A 141 -16.38 -6.50 -2.49
N GLU A 142 -15.86 -6.87 -3.66
CA GLU A 142 -15.69 -8.27 -4.08
C GLU A 142 -14.28 -8.75 -3.74
N CYS A 143 -14.10 -9.24 -2.51
CA CYS A 143 -12.77 -9.44 -1.94
C CYS A 143 -12.55 -10.80 -1.27
N TYR A 144 -11.37 -11.38 -1.48
CA TYR A 144 -10.84 -12.46 -0.66
C TYR A 144 -9.94 -11.89 0.44
N VAL A 145 -10.38 -11.98 1.69
CA VAL A 145 -9.67 -11.44 2.85
C VAL A 145 -9.06 -12.56 3.67
N CYS A 146 -7.75 -12.52 3.88
CA CYS A 146 -7.02 -13.44 4.73
C CYS A 146 -6.16 -12.69 5.75
N GLY A 147 -6.32 -13.01 7.03
CA GLY A 147 -5.45 -12.51 8.10
C GLY A 147 -4.74 -13.66 8.81
N TRP A 148 -3.46 -13.47 9.13
CA TRP A 148 -2.64 -14.37 9.93
C TRP A 148 -2.01 -13.62 11.09
N GLY A 149 -2.10 -14.16 12.31
CA GLY A 149 -1.53 -13.58 13.52
C GLY A 149 -2.60 -13.15 14.52
N GLU A 150 -2.44 -11.98 15.12
CA GLU A 150 -3.35 -11.49 16.16
C GLU A 150 -4.20 -10.31 15.66
N GLY A 151 -5.50 -10.35 15.92
CA GLY A 151 -6.40 -9.22 15.72
C GLY A 151 -7.65 -9.53 14.89
N SER A 152 -8.15 -8.54 14.16
CA SER A 152 -9.50 -8.58 13.61
C SER A 152 -9.48 -8.65 12.09
N VAL A 153 -10.25 -9.56 11.49
CA VAL A 153 -10.41 -9.69 10.04
C VAL A 153 -11.89 -9.53 9.70
N CYS A 154 -12.21 -8.48 8.94
CA CYS A 154 -13.57 -8.13 8.56
C CYS A 154 -13.69 -7.99 7.03
N GLY A 155 -14.75 -8.55 6.46
CA GLY A 155 -15.11 -8.36 5.06
C GLY A 155 -16.56 -7.92 4.90
N TRP A 156 -16.82 -7.03 3.94
CA TRP A 156 -18.15 -6.55 3.55
C TRP A 156 -18.32 -6.66 2.04
N GLY A 157 -19.42 -7.25 1.58
CA GLY A 157 -19.70 -7.44 0.16
C GLY A 157 -19.71 -8.91 -0.23
N GLU A 158 -19.12 -9.23 -1.37
CA GLU A 158 -19.03 -10.61 -1.86
C GLU A 158 -17.60 -11.14 -1.68
N GLY A 159 -17.45 -12.42 -1.32
CA GLY A 159 -16.15 -13.07 -1.31
C GLY A 159 -15.92 -13.98 -0.12
N SER A 160 -14.71 -14.04 0.41
CA SER A 160 -14.40 -14.97 1.52
C SER A 160 -13.48 -14.32 2.53
N VAL A 161 -13.78 -14.53 3.82
CA VAL A 161 -13.02 -13.98 4.95
C VAL A 161 -12.43 -15.14 5.75
N CYS A 162 -11.11 -15.19 5.81
CA CYS A 162 -10.36 -16.23 6.52
C CYS A 162 -9.43 -15.60 7.57
N GLY A 163 -9.44 -16.13 8.79
CA GLY A 163 -8.49 -15.71 9.83
C GLY A 163 -7.73 -16.90 10.44
N TRP A 164 -6.44 -16.72 10.68
CA TRP A 164 -5.56 -17.69 11.32
C TRP A 164 -4.86 -17.06 12.51
N GLY A 165 -5.00 -17.64 13.71
CA GLY A 165 -4.37 -17.14 14.94
C GLY A 165 -5.37 -16.71 15.99
N GLU A 166 -5.12 -15.59 16.67
CA GLU A 166 -5.96 -15.11 17.78
C GLU A 166 -6.75 -13.85 17.38
N GLY A 167 -8.07 -13.83 17.59
CA GLY A 167 -8.87 -12.60 17.44
C GLY A 167 -10.27 -12.80 16.87
N SER A 168 -10.76 -11.89 16.02
CA SER A 168 -12.15 -11.95 15.53
C SER A 168 -12.22 -11.96 14.02
N VAL A 169 -13.04 -12.85 13.45
CA VAL A 169 -13.28 -12.95 12.01
C VAL A 169 -14.75 -12.69 11.73
N CYS A 170 -15.05 -11.69 10.92
CA CYS A 170 -16.41 -11.29 10.62
C CYS A 170 -16.64 -11.06 9.12
N GLY A 171 -17.71 -11.64 8.57
CA GLY A 171 -18.14 -11.40 7.19
C GLY A 171 -19.55 -10.83 7.13
N TRP A 172 -19.77 -9.88 6.23
CA TRP A 172 -21.07 -9.27 5.93
C TRP A 172 -21.33 -9.33 4.43
N GLY A 173 -22.42 -9.97 4.01
CA GLY A 173 -22.75 -10.15 2.59
C GLY A 173 -22.66 -11.60 2.14
N GLU A 174 -22.37 -11.83 0.86
CA GLU A 174 -22.39 -13.17 0.26
C GLU A 174 -21.00 -13.81 0.32
N GLY A 175 -20.96 -15.08 0.77
CA GLY A 175 -19.78 -15.92 0.71
C GLY A 175 -19.37 -16.55 2.03
N SER A 176 -18.09 -16.89 2.18
CA SER A 176 -17.63 -17.81 3.22
C SER A 176 -16.81 -17.13 4.32
N VAL A 177 -17.05 -17.53 5.57
CA VAL A 177 -16.25 -17.07 6.73
C VAL A 177 -15.64 -18.26 7.43
N CYS A 178 -14.31 -18.30 7.50
CA CYS A 178 -13.56 -19.37 8.16
C CYS A 178 -12.57 -18.79 9.16
N ALA A 179 -12.37 -19.47 10.29
CA ALA A 179 -11.32 -19.11 11.23
C ALA A 179 -10.64 -20.34 11.82
N TRP A 180 -9.33 -20.24 12.01
CA TRP A 180 -8.49 -21.27 12.62
C TRP A 180 -7.66 -20.66 13.74
N GLY A 181 -7.99 -21.02 14.98
CA GLY A 181 -7.30 -20.53 16.17
C GLY A 181 -8.30 -20.11 17.25
N LYS A 182 -7.90 -19.19 18.13
CA LYS A 182 -8.75 -18.74 19.24
C LYS A 182 -9.47 -17.46 18.84
N GLY A 183 -10.79 -17.41 18.97
CA GLY A 183 -11.47 -16.21 18.53
C GLY A 183 -12.97 -16.29 18.44
N SER A 184 -13.54 -15.17 18.03
CA SER A 184 -14.96 -15.04 17.69
C SER A 184 -15.12 -15.07 16.18
N VAL A 185 -16.10 -15.82 15.69
CA VAL A 185 -16.44 -15.84 14.25
C VAL A 185 -17.88 -15.38 14.09
N CYS A 186 -18.10 -14.42 13.19
CA CYS A 186 -19.43 -13.92 12.88
C CYS A 186 -19.66 -13.85 11.36
N GLY A 187 -20.85 -14.22 10.91
CA GLY A 187 -21.24 -14.18 9.50
C GLY A 187 -22.66 -13.66 9.37
N TRP A 188 -22.86 -12.61 8.58
CA TRP A 188 -24.15 -11.94 8.40
C TRP A 188 -24.45 -11.79 6.92
N GLY A 189 -25.32 -12.65 6.38
CA GLY A 189 -25.66 -12.66 4.96
C GLY A 189 -26.12 -14.04 4.51
N GLN A 190 -26.44 -14.21 3.23
CA GLN A 190 -26.76 -15.52 2.68
C GLN A 190 -25.43 -16.27 2.45
N THR A 191 -25.19 -17.29 3.28
CA THR A 191 -24.06 -18.24 3.14
C THR A 191 -24.42 -19.38 2.21
#